data_AF-A0A9N8PPL4-F1
#
_entry.id   AF-A0A9N8PPL4-F1
#
_cell.length_a   1.000
_cell.length_b   1.000
_cell.length_c   1.000
_cell.angle_alpha   90.00
_cell.angle_beta   90.00
_cell.angle_gamma   90.00
#
_symmetry.space_group_name_H-M   'P 1'
#
loop_
_entity.id
_entity.type
_entity.pdbx_description
1 polymer ?
#
loop_
_entity_poly.entity_id
_entity_poly.type
_entity_poly.pdbx_seq_one_letter_code
_entity_poly.pdbx_strand_id
1 'polypeptide(L)'
;MSFTKCCSPEFDVDFGSSLTPSNPITDPVDVPFRFRDLPKELRFMIYEYALSFDSIDKYCGDYLELLCVTSNAKEPAPDVEKACPSILLVSKDIIEEALPILYKTPLNMSFGIFKAHLQDLIAPELLRKLRYINFSDAGTRHLNTPPHDCFGGICYAVTELATILRAGHSLKSFTMDYTSAYLSFHLRDCLNDGQKQCGIKSWAHNLIRALKELHSIDKVSLTVEFSEEVKQEIISCMKRPARGFFRLPLQVRQKIYGYAADVNDGASTFQLATKQLALVSTTTRLSTANIKLTHISNQDPTFKETTTPTIFLVNRQIEQEANEVIYSKPFVIKNLYPMVNSTFLKLDDFFSPYTFKKIQHLELHLTDHNHLTMLPTIANMLRRRRKNNVLKSLHLHFSEPRSKRLILAVGEYYPDNTVYACMRHLNYLRGVVGRVTITGSMPACFTAPIIHNMGLKDLSEQAMPIKVQNVVGHEVDVHVAQGTAFYRKQRGVLVEPADVMEID
;
A
#
# COMPACT_ATOMS: atom_id res chain seq x y z
N MET A 1 12.11 -43.88 30.44
CA MET A 1 12.05 -44.21 31.88
C MET A 1 13.26 -43.60 32.58
N SER A 2 13.03 -43.19 33.84
CA SER A 2 13.95 -42.65 34.86
C SER A 2 14.70 -41.34 34.58
N PHE A 3 14.16 -40.28 35.18
CA PHE A 3 14.84 -39.04 35.56
C PHE A 3 15.80 -39.26 36.74
N THR A 4 16.68 -38.27 36.95
CA THR A 4 17.49 -37.94 38.14
C THR A 4 18.83 -38.64 38.34
N LYS A 5 19.91 -37.90 38.02
CA LYS A 5 21.10 -37.77 38.85
C LYS A 5 21.70 -36.38 38.61
N CYS A 6 21.33 -35.41 39.44
CA CYS A 6 22.09 -34.17 39.58
C CYS A 6 23.20 -34.44 40.60
N CYS A 7 24.45 -34.27 40.18
CA CYS A 7 25.62 -34.31 41.05
C CYS A 7 25.72 -32.99 41.82
N SER A 8 25.84 -33.07 43.15
CA SER A 8 26.37 -32.00 43.97
C SER A 8 27.75 -32.43 44.50
N PRO A 9 28.71 -31.51 44.67
CA PRO A 9 30.04 -31.85 45.15
C PRO A 9 30.03 -32.06 46.67
N GLU A 10 30.63 -33.16 47.12
CA GLU A 10 30.87 -33.45 48.53
C GLU A 10 31.90 -32.46 49.09
N PHE A 11 31.51 -31.70 50.11
CA PHE A 11 32.46 -30.97 50.96
C PHE A 11 32.62 -31.78 52.25
N ASP A 12 33.76 -32.46 52.38
CA ASP A 12 34.23 -33.06 53.63
C ASP A 12 34.69 -31.94 54.58
N VAL A 13 34.00 -31.77 55.71
CA VAL A 13 34.55 -31.06 56.87
C VAL A 13 34.30 -31.89 58.12
N ASP A 14 35.41 -32.41 58.64
CA ASP A 14 35.53 -33.21 59.84
C ASP A 14 35.30 -32.35 61.09
N PHE A 15 34.32 -32.71 61.93
CA PHE A 15 34.16 -32.14 63.27
C PHE A 15 33.92 -33.25 64.29
N GLY A 16 35.00 -33.72 64.91
CA GLY A 16 34.94 -34.44 66.17
C GLY A 16 34.67 -33.47 67.32
N SER A 17 33.56 -33.63 68.03
CA SER A 17 33.54 -33.63 69.50
C SER A 17 32.15 -33.98 70.06
N SER A 18 32.19 -34.68 71.17
CA SER A 18 31.11 -35.28 71.96
C SER A 18 30.00 -34.33 72.40
N LEU A 19 28.75 -34.67 72.05
CA LEU A 19 27.56 -34.26 72.80
C LEU A 19 26.64 -35.47 72.98
N THR A 20 26.25 -35.71 74.23
CA THR A 20 25.31 -36.72 74.70
C THR A 20 23.97 -36.69 73.96
N PRO A 21 23.27 -37.83 73.76
CA PRO A 21 22.03 -37.89 72.99
C PRO A 21 20.87 -37.34 73.81
N SER A 22 20.66 -36.04 73.78
CA SER A 22 19.43 -35.43 74.26
C SER A 22 18.38 -35.53 73.17
N ASN A 23 17.44 -36.46 73.35
CA ASN A 23 16.16 -36.69 72.64
C ASN A 23 16.21 -36.69 71.08
N PRO A 24 15.58 -37.66 70.38
CA PRO A 24 15.41 -37.53 68.95
C PRO A 24 14.61 -36.24 68.68
N ILE A 25 15.26 -35.25 68.08
CA ILE A 25 14.56 -34.15 67.43
C ILE A 25 13.72 -34.84 66.37
N THR A 26 12.42 -34.96 66.65
CA THR A 26 11.43 -35.33 65.64
C THR A 26 11.71 -34.46 64.41
N ASP A 27 11.97 -35.09 63.27
CA ASP A 27 12.09 -34.41 61.98
C ASP A 27 11.01 -33.32 61.94
N PRO A 28 11.37 -32.05 61.65
CA PRO A 28 10.36 -31.02 61.54
C PRO A 28 9.36 -31.50 60.50
N VAL A 29 8.09 -31.56 60.91
CA VAL A 29 6.92 -31.76 60.04
C VAL A 29 7.22 -31.07 58.70
N ASP A 30 7.08 -31.78 57.58
CA ASP A 30 7.22 -31.23 56.23
C ASP A 30 6.20 -30.09 56.06
N VAL A 31 6.55 -28.90 56.53
CA VAL A 31 5.80 -27.68 56.31
C VAL A 31 6.25 -27.21 54.93
N PRO A 32 5.37 -27.25 53.91
CA PRO A 32 5.74 -26.80 52.59
C PRO A 32 6.18 -25.34 52.66
N PHE A 33 7.47 -25.12 52.41
CA PHE A 33 8.07 -23.80 52.40
C PHE A 33 7.37 -22.94 51.35
N ARG A 34 6.73 -21.85 51.77
CA ARG A 34 6.07 -20.94 50.85
C ARG A 34 7.09 -19.94 50.35
N PHE A 35 7.34 -19.96 49.04
CA PHE A 35 8.25 -19.02 48.38
C PHE A 35 7.94 -17.54 48.70
N ARG A 36 6.67 -17.20 48.96
CA ARG A 36 6.22 -15.85 49.37
C ARG A 36 6.73 -15.41 50.75
N ASP A 37 7.02 -16.36 51.63
CA ASP A 37 7.44 -16.07 53.00
C ASP A 37 8.93 -15.67 53.06
N LEU A 38 9.67 -15.85 51.96
CA LEU A 38 11.01 -15.31 51.80
C LEU A 38 11.01 -13.78 51.85
N PRO A 39 12.03 -13.15 52.45
CA PRO A 39 12.34 -11.75 52.21
C PRO A 39 12.42 -11.43 50.72
N LYS A 40 12.01 -10.22 50.36
CA LYS A 40 11.94 -9.76 48.96
C LYS A 40 13.30 -9.86 48.27
N GLU A 41 14.36 -9.57 49.01
CA GLU A 41 15.75 -9.60 48.55
C GLU A 41 16.14 -11.02 48.11
N LEU A 42 15.79 -12.04 48.91
CA LEU A 42 16.06 -13.43 48.56
C LEU A 42 15.21 -13.89 47.37
N ARG A 43 13.94 -13.48 47.29
CA ARG A 43 13.13 -13.77 46.10
C ARG A 43 13.72 -13.15 44.84
N PHE A 44 14.25 -11.93 44.92
CA PHE A 44 14.90 -11.24 43.80
C PHE A 44 16.16 -11.96 43.34
N MET A 45 17.00 -12.41 44.27
CA MET A 45 18.17 -13.24 43.93
C MET A 45 17.75 -14.55 43.25
N ILE A 46 16.68 -15.18 43.71
CA ILE A 46 16.16 -16.39 43.08
C ILE A 46 15.62 -16.09 41.68
N TYR A 47 14.91 -14.98 41.48
CA TYR A 47 14.47 -14.57 40.14
C TYR A 47 15.65 -14.31 39.20
N GLU A 48 16.68 -13.60 39.65
CA GLU A 48 17.89 -13.35 38.85
C GLU A 48 18.60 -14.64 38.44
N TYR A 49 18.61 -15.65 39.32
CA TYR A 49 19.18 -16.96 39.01
C TYR A 49 18.28 -17.80 38.09
N ALA A 50 16.97 -17.78 38.33
CA ALA A 50 16.00 -18.64 37.62
C ALA A 50 15.58 -18.09 36.24
N LEU A 51 15.73 -16.79 36.00
CA LEU A 51 15.28 -16.10 34.79
C LEU A 51 16.48 -15.69 33.94
N SER A 52 16.87 -16.59 33.03
CA SER A 52 17.97 -16.35 32.10
C SER A 52 17.57 -16.64 30.65
N PHE A 53 18.29 -16.02 29.71
CA PHE A 53 18.22 -16.29 28.27
C PHE A 53 19.39 -17.16 27.78
N ASP A 54 20.27 -17.64 28.68
CA ASP A 54 21.46 -18.41 28.30
C ASP A 54 21.13 -19.69 27.52
N SER A 55 19.94 -20.26 27.72
CA SER A 55 19.47 -21.42 26.94
C SER A 55 19.33 -21.13 25.45
N ILE A 56 19.02 -19.89 25.07
CA ILE A 56 18.94 -19.47 23.65
C ILE A 56 20.33 -19.43 23.04
N ASP A 57 21.30 -18.83 23.74
CA ASP A 57 22.68 -18.75 23.26
C ASP A 57 23.33 -20.13 23.20
N LYS A 58 23.06 -20.98 24.20
CA LYS A 58 23.45 -22.38 24.22
C LYS A 58 22.87 -23.15 23.03
N TYR A 59 21.59 -23.00 22.72
CA TYR A 59 20.98 -23.63 21.55
C TYR A 59 21.72 -23.26 20.25
N CYS A 60 22.07 -21.99 20.08
CA CYS A 60 22.84 -21.55 18.91
C CYS A 60 24.26 -22.15 18.88
N GLY A 61 24.90 -22.29 20.04
CA GLY A 61 26.20 -22.95 20.18
C GLY A 61 26.14 -24.45 19.85
N ASP A 62 25.18 -25.18 20.43
CA ASP A 62 24.96 -26.61 20.18
C ASP A 62 24.67 -26.86 18.68
N TYR A 63 23.91 -25.96 18.04
CA TYR A 63 23.65 -26.07 16.61
C TYR A 63 24.88 -25.79 15.75
N LEU A 64 25.71 -24.82 16.13
CA LEU A 64 26.98 -24.56 15.44
C LEU A 64 27.93 -25.76 15.56
N GLU A 65 28.02 -26.38 16.73
CA GLU A 65 28.83 -27.58 16.94
C GLU A 65 28.35 -28.72 16.03
N LEU A 66 27.04 -28.94 15.93
CA LEU A 66 26.46 -29.92 15.00
C LEU A 66 26.86 -29.63 13.55
N LEU A 67 26.78 -28.37 13.10
CA LEU A 67 27.17 -27.96 11.75
C LEU A 67 28.68 -28.14 11.49
N CYS A 68 29.52 -27.98 12.52
CA CYS A 68 30.96 -28.21 12.40
C CYS A 68 31.31 -29.71 12.29
N VAL A 69 30.54 -30.58 12.94
CA VAL A 69 30.80 -32.03 12.97
C VAL A 69 30.15 -32.76 11.78
N THR A 70 29.01 -32.27 11.30
CA THR A 70 28.25 -32.93 10.22
C THR A 70 28.56 -32.26 8.89
N SER A 71 29.22 -32.99 7.97
CA SER A 71 29.56 -32.48 6.63
C SER A 71 28.33 -32.22 5.73
N ASN A 72 27.12 -32.39 6.25
CA ASN A 72 25.86 -32.28 5.54
C ASN A 72 25.08 -31.06 6.01
N ALA A 73 25.08 -30.00 5.19
CA ALA A 73 24.26 -28.79 5.37
C ALA A 73 22.72 -29.03 5.35
N LYS A 74 22.28 -30.29 5.28
CA LYS A 74 20.87 -30.73 5.22
C LYS A 74 20.30 -31.21 6.55
N GLU A 75 21.10 -31.28 7.61
CA GLU A 75 20.53 -31.64 8.92
C GLU A 75 19.52 -30.59 9.40
N PRO A 76 18.35 -31.02 9.90
CA PRO A 76 17.35 -30.12 10.45
C PRO A 76 17.94 -29.38 11.66
N ALA A 77 17.46 -28.16 11.91
CA ALA A 77 17.79 -27.48 13.16
C ALA A 77 17.28 -28.33 14.35
N PRO A 78 17.96 -28.31 15.51
CA PRO A 78 17.50 -29.03 16.68
C PRO A 78 16.07 -28.57 17.05
N ASP A 79 15.25 -29.48 17.55
CA ASP A 79 13.88 -29.14 17.96
C ASP A 79 13.91 -28.11 19.09
N VAL A 80 13.21 -26.98 18.90
CA VAL A 80 13.10 -25.93 19.90
C VAL A 80 11.81 -26.12 20.69
N GLU A 81 11.93 -26.52 21.96
CA GLU A 81 10.80 -26.51 22.88
C GLU A 81 10.77 -25.19 23.67
N LYS A 82 9.81 -24.32 23.35
CA LYS A 82 9.59 -23.08 24.13
C LYS A 82 9.03 -23.44 25.50
N ALA A 83 9.90 -23.50 26.51
CA ALA A 83 9.49 -23.68 27.89
C ALA A 83 9.34 -22.33 28.60
N CYS A 84 8.23 -22.15 29.32
CA CYS A 84 8.10 -21.05 30.27
C CYS A 84 8.92 -21.38 31.54
N PRO A 85 9.77 -20.47 32.04
CA PRO A 85 10.47 -20.70 33.31
C PRO A 85 9.50 -21.09 34.42
N SER A 86 9.79 -22.21 35.11
CA SER A 86 8.87 -22.81 36.09
C SER A 86 8.46 -21.85 37.20
N ILE A 87 9.34 -20.91 37.59
CA ILE A 87 9.04 -19.88 38.58
C ILE A 87 7.89 -18.95 38.16
N LEU A 88 7.72 -18.71 36.86
CA LEU A 88 6.61 -17.94 36.30
C LEU A 88 5.31 -18.74 36.24
N LEU A 89 5.35 -20.06 36.48
CA LEU A 89 4.14 -20.89 36.52
C LEU A 89 3.55 -21.01 37.93
N VAL A 90 4.24 -20.50 38.96
CA VAL A 90 3.87 -20.72 40.36
C VAL A 90 2.60 -19.94 40.77
N SER A 91 2.54 -18.63 40.51
CA SER A 91 1.37 -17.80 40.82
C SER A 91 1.40 -16.46 40.09
N LYS A 92 0.22 -15.84 39.93
CA LYS A 92 0.10 -14.52 39.27
C LYS A 92 0.96 -13.44 39.94
N ASP A 93 0.95 -13.31 41.26
CA ASP A 93 1.73 -12.22 41.87
C ASP A 93 3.24 -12.50 41.86
N ILE A 94 3.69 -13.77 41.75
CA ILE A 94 5.10 -14.08 41.46
C ILE A 94 5.46 -13.63 40.04
N ILE A 95 4.59 -13.87 39.07
CA ILE A 95 4.79 -13.39 37.69
C ILE A 95 4.94 -11.87 37.67
N GLU A 96 4.04 -11.14 38.34
CA GLU A 96 4.07 -9.68 38.38
C GLU A 96 5.34 -9.14 39.06
N GLU A 97 5.85 -9.81 40.08
CA GLU A 97 7.09 -9.46 40.76
C GLU A 97 8.34 -9.79 39.92
N ALA A 98 8.33 -10.93 39.22
CA ALA A 98 9.48 -11.49 38.50
C ALA A 98 9.69 -10.90 37.09
N LEU A 99 8.61 -10.61 36.35
CA LEU A 99 8.70 -10.12 34.97
C LEU A 99 9.55 -8.83 34.81
N PRO A 100 9.46 -7.82 35.69
CA PRO A 100 10.32 -6.64 35.61
C PRO A 100 11.82 -6.95 35.72
N ILE A 101 12.20 -8.06 36.36
CA ILE A 101 13.58 -8.55 36.45
C ILE A 101 13.95 -9.19 35.11
N LEU A 102 13.13 -10.11 34.59
CA LEU A 102 13.34 -10.73 33.27
C LEU A 102 13.49 -9.68 32.15
N TYR A 103 12.69 -8.61 32.16
CA TYR A 103 12.82 -7.53 31.15
C TYR A 103 14.14 -6.74 31.24
N LYS A 104 14.83 -6.80 32.38
CA LYS A 104 16.16 -6.20 32.59
C LYS A 104 17.29 -7.21 32.38
N THR A 105 17.01 -8.51 32.34
CA THR A 105 17.99 -9.53 31.98
C THR A 105 18.42 -9.34 30.52
N PRO A 106 19.72 -9.25 30.21
CA PRO A 106 20.20 -9.07 28.85
C PRO A 106 19.99 -10.34 28.03
N LEU A 107 19.48 -10.18 26.81
CA LEU A 107 19.53 -11.23 25.79
C LEU A 107 20.87 -11.16 25.08
N ASN A 108 21.73 -12.16 25.27
CA ASN A 108 23.01 -12.30 24.60
C ASN A 108 22.89 -13.32 23.48
N MET A 109 23.43 -12.98 22.31
CA MET A 109 23.54 -13.87 21.15
C MET A 109 24.98 -13.81 20.63
N SER A 110 25.80 -14.76 21.06
CA SER A 110 27.24 -14.83 20.80
C SER A 110 27.63 -15.72 19.62
N PHE A 111 26.68 -16.49 19.09
CA PHE A 111 26.90 -17.42 17.97
C PHE A 111 26.14 -17.03 16.68
N GLY A 112 25.20 -16.08 16.73
CA GLY A 112 24.26 -15.78 15.64
C GLY A 112 23.12 -16.79 15.53
N ILE A 113 22.24 -16.64 14.51
CA ILE A 113 21.15 -17.60 14.24
C ILE A 113 21.28 -18.14 12.81
N PHE A 114 21.56 -19.44 12.68
CA PHE A 114 21.92 -20.04 11.39
C PHE A 114 20.72 -20.47 10.53
N LYS A 115 19.68 -21.05 11.13
CA LYS A 115 18.46 -21.53 10.42
C LYS A 115 17.13 -21.45 11.19
N ALA A 116 17.15 -21.10 12.47
CA ALA A 116 15.92 -20.90 13.24
C ALA A 116 15.39 -19.47 13.00
N HIS A 117 14.09 -19.24 13.19
CA HIS A 117 13.60 -17.87 13.30
C HIS A 117 13.75 -17.39 14.75
N LEU A 118 14.06 -16.12 14.96
CA LEU A 118 14.16 -15.54 16.30
C LEU A 118 12.84 -15.73 17.08
N GLN A 119 11.69 -15.67 16.39
CA GLN A 119 10.38 -15.91 16.98
C GLN A 119 10.18 -17.36 17.46
N ASP A 120 10.96 -18.32 16.97
CA ASP A 120 10.93 -19.73 17.41
C ASP A 120 11.71 -19.91 18.71
N LEU A 121 12.71 -19.07 18.95
CA LEU A 121 13.54 -19.11 20.17
C LEU A 121 12.94 -18.27 21.31
N ILE A 122 12.30 -17.15 20.97
CA ILE A 122 11.75 -16.22 21.95
C ILE A 122 10.46 -15.57 21.45
N ALA A 123 9.46 -15.47 22.34
CA ALA A 123 8.18 -14.86 22.00
C ALA A 123 8.35 -13.38 21.59
N PRO A 124 7.75 -12.93 20.48
CA PRO A 124 7.84 -11.53 20.02
C PRO A 124 7.41 -10.51 21.08
N GLU A 125 6.40 -10.83 21.89
CA GLU A 125 5.88 -9.98 22.97
C GLU A 125 6.90 -9.79 24.08
N LEU A 126 7.71 -10.81 24.37
CA LEU A 126 8.79 -10.73 25.35
C LEU A 126 9.93 -9.87 24.80
N LEU A 127 10.36 -10.11 23.56
CA LEU A 127 11.38 -9.31 22.88
C LEU A 127 11.10 -7.81 22.91
N ARG A 128 9.84 -7.41 22.63
CA ARG A 128 9.44 -5.99 22.66
C ARG A 128 9.58 -5.35 24.05
N LYS A 129 9.58 -6.14 25.12
CA LYS A 129 9.68 -5.64 26.51
C LYS A 129 11.10 -5.68 27.08
N LEU A 130 12.03 -6.37 26.42
CA LEU A 130 13.42 -6.42 26.85
C LEU A 130 14.07 -5.03 26.76
N ARG A 131 14.98 -4.78 27.70
CA ARG A 131 15.72 -3.51 27.80
C ARG A 131 17.14 -3.59 27.25
N TYR A 132 17.72 -4.78 27.14
CA TYR A 132 19.12 -4.97 26.75
C TYR A 132 19.23 -6.16 25.79
N ILE A 133 19.78 -5.92 24.60
CA ILE A 133 20.05 -6.95 23.60
C ILE A 133 21.49 -6.76 23.11
N ASN A 134 22.26 -7.85 23.12
CA ASN A 134 23.66 -7.86 22.72
C ASN A 134 23.88 -8.97 21.68
N PHE A 135 24.40 -8.58 20.52
CA PHE A 135 24.95 -9.50 19.53
C PHE A 135 26.47 -9.48 19.62
N SER A 136 27.10 -10.65 19.63
CA SER A 136 28.55 -10.73 19.52
C SER A 136 29.02 -11.89 18.66
N ASP A 137 30.28 -11.87 18.24
CA ASP A 137 30.97 -13.01 17.62
C ASP A 137 31.74 -13.87 18.62
N ALA A 138 31.66 -13.56 19.92
CA ALA A 138 32.48 -14.17 20.97
C ALA A 138 32.42 -15.70 20.97
N GLY A 139 31.25 -16.27 20.69
CA GLY A 139 31.04 -17.72 20.62
C GLY A 139 31.75 -18.38 19.44
N THR A 140 32.12 -17.62 18.40
CA THR A 140 32.71 -18.15 17.15
C THR A 140 34.20 -17.83 16.99
N ARG A 141 34.79 -17.02 17.89
CA ARG A 141 36.19 -16.54 17.77
C ARG A 141 37.23 -17.65 17.78
N HIS A 142 36.92 -18.80 18.36
CA HIS A 142 37.81 -19.96 18.43
C HIS A 142 37.86 -20.76 17.11
N LEU A 143 36.97 -20.48 16.15
CA LEU A 143 36.95 -21.15 14.85
C LEU A 143 38.02 -20.55 13.93
N ASN A 144 38.91 -21.40 13.41
CA ASN A 144 39.85 -21.01 12.36
C ASN A 144 39.05 -20.73 11.08
N THR A 145 38.99 -19.46 10.66
CA THR A 145 38.06 -18.91 9.65
C THR A 145 36.59 -19.15 10.03
N PRO A 146 35.93 -18.20 10.73
CA PRO A 146 34.50 -18.35 11.00
C PRO A 146 33.76 -18.44 9.66
N PRO A 147 32.89 -19.45 9.47
CA PRO A 147 32.18 -19.59 8.22
C PRO A 147 31.37 -18.32 7.93
N HIS A 148 31.29 -17.94 6.66
CA HIS A 148 30.46 -16.81 6.21
C HIS A 148 29.04 -16.85 6.80
N ASP A 149 28.55 -18.06 7.06
CA ASP A 149 27.24 -18.35 7.64
C ASP A 149 27.08 -17.80 9.07
N CYS A 150 28.14 -17.66 9.87
CA CYS A 150 28.06 -17.02 11.20
C CYS A 150 27.69 -15.55 11.09
N PHE A 151 28.35 -14.81 10.19
CA PHE A 151 28.00 -13.41 9.95
C PHE A 151 26.63 -13.28 9.31
N GLY A 152 26.31 -14.16 8.35
CA GLY A 152 24.98 -14.24 7.75
C GLY A 152 23.89 -14.45 8.80
N GLY A 153 24.12 -15.35 9.75
CA GLY A 153 23.17 -15.65 10.82
C GLY A 153 22.97 -14.50 11.80
N ILE A 154 24.01 -13.74 12.14
CA ILE A 154 23.86 -12.49 12.92
C ILE A 154 23.08 -11.44 12.12
N CYS A 155 23.41 -11.25 10.83
CA CYS A 155 22.68 -10.31 9.97
C CYS A 155 21.20 -10.66 9.88
N TYR A 156 20.90 -11.95 9.74
CA TYR A 156 19.55 -12.48 9.72
C TYR A 156 18.81 -12.21 11.03
N ALA A 157 19.41 -12.58 12.17
CA ALA A 157 18.82 -12.36 13.49
C ALA A 157 18.53 -10.88 13.78
N VAL A 158 19.45 -9.97 13.42
CA VAL A 158 19.23 -8.53 13.57
C VAL A 158 18.11 -8.02 12.66
N THR A 159 17.98 -8.57 11.45
CA THR A 159 16.92 -8.20 10.50
C THR A 159 15.54 -8.64 11.01
N GLU A 160 15.45 -9.87 11.53
CA GLU A 160 14.21 -10.35 12.17
C GLU A 160 13.88 -9.54 13.42
N LEU A 161 14.88 -9.24 14.25
CA LEU A 161 14.71 -8.41 15.43
C LEU A 161 14.15 -7.03 15.05
N ALA A 162 14.73 -6.37 14.05
CA ALA A 162 14.25 -5.07 13.57
C ALA A 162 12.78 -5.15 13.15
N THR A 163 12.39 -6.21 12.45
CA THR A 163 10.99 -6.43 12.02
C THR A 163 10.05 -6.57 13.21
N ILE A 164 10.44 -7.34 14.24
CA ILE A 164 9.64 -7.55 15.45
C ILE A 164 9.50 -6.27 16.28
N LEU A 165 10.59 -5.51 16.40
CA LEU A 165 10.68 -4.33 17.25
C LEU A 165 10.12 -3.05 16.60
N ARG A 166 10.01 -2.99 15.26
CA ARG A 166 9.52 -1.81 14.51
C ARG A 166 8.15 -1.30 14.96
N ALA A 167 7.28 -2.18 15.44
CA ALA A 167 5.95 -1.81 15.95
C ALA A 167 6.00 -1.06 17.30
N GLY A 168 7.13 -1.10 18.00
CA GLY A 168 7.35 -0.49 19.31
C GLY A 168 8.08 -1.44 20.26
N HIS A 169 9.02 -0.90 21.04
CA HIS A 169 9.85 -1.68 21.97
C HIS A 169 10.29 -0.87 23.20
N SER A 170 10.81 -1.57 24.22
CA SER A 170 11.32 -1.01 25.48
C SER A 170 12.85 -1.01 25.57
N LEU A 171 13.53 -1.31 24.47
CA LEU A 171 14.99 -1.42 24.40
C LEU A 171 15.68 -0.11 24.83
N LYS A 172 16.58 -0.22 25.81
CA LYS A 172 17.42 0.88 26.31
C LYS A 172 18.85 0.79 25.79
N SER A 173 19.35 -0.43 25.62
CA SER A 173 20.70 -0.69 25.10
C SER A 173 20.68 -1.70 23.97
N PHE A 174 21.37 -1.37 22.88
CA PHE A 174 21.69 -2.29 21.81
C PHE A 174 23.20 -2.33 21.62
N THR A 175 23.77 -3.52 21.65
CA THR A 175 25.20 -3.73 21.42
C THR A 175 25.40 -4.73 20.28
N MET A 176 26.31 -4.42 19.36
CA MET A 176 26.76 -5.35 18.34
C MET A 176 28.29 -5.35 18.28
N ASP A 177 28.92 -6.45 18.66
CA ASP A 177 30.37 -6.62 18.69
C ASP A 177 30.82 -7.75 17.75
N TYR A 178 31.42 -7.39 16.62
CA TYR A 178 31.91 -8.35 15.63
C TYR A 178 33.30 -7.93 15.15
N THR A 179 34.33 -8.67 15.59
CA THR A 179 35.75 -8.30 15.47
C THR A 179 36.58 -9.28 14.65
N SER A 180 35.93 -10.23 13.96
CA SER A 180 36.62 -11.17 13.07
C SER A 180 37.46 -10.47 11.99
N ALA A 181 38.78 -10.67 12.04
CA ALA A 181 39.74 -10.13 11.07
C ALA A 181 39.40 -10.49 9.61
N TYR A 182 38.83 -11.68 9.39
CA TYR A 182 38.38 -12.12 8.06
C TYR A 182 37.28 -11.21 7.50
N LEU A 183 36.28 -10.90 8.32
CA LEU A 183 35.16 -10.06 7.90
C LEU A 183 35.58 -8.59 7.74
N SER A 184 36.52 -8.12 8.57
CA SER A 184 37.04 -6.74 8.51
C SER A 184 37.52 -6.37 7.11
N PHE A 185 38.23 -7.28 6.44
CA PHE A 185 38.67 -7.08 5.06
C PHE A 185 37.47 -6.86 4.11
N HIS A 186 36.44 -7.69 4.22
CA HIS A 186 35.27 -7.59 3.34
C HIS A 186 34.42 -6.35 3.62
N LEU A 187 34.22 -5.96 4.88
CA LEU A 187 33.41 -4.80 5.24
C LEU A 187 34.10 -3.47 4.93
N ARG A 188 35.43 -3.42 5.04
CA ARG A 188 36.22 -2.22 4.76
C ARG A 188 36.48 -2.05 3.25
N ASP A 189 36.98 -3.10 2.59
CA ASP A 189 37.57 -2.97 1.25
C ASP A 189 36.62 -3.43 0.14
N CYS A 190 35.73 -4.39 0.42
CA CYS A 190 34.84 -4.96 -0.61
C CYS A 190 33.47 -4.27 -0.68
N LEU A 191 32.98 -3.69 0.42
CA LEU A 191 31.66 -3.04 0.47
C LEU A 191 31.56 -1.86 -0.52
N ASN A 192 32.65 -1.11 -0.65
CA ASN A 192 32.75 0.12 -1.45
C ASN A 192 33.14 -0.13 -2.91
N ASP A 193 33.59 -1.33 -3.26
CA ASP A 193 33.98 -1.69 -4.62
C ASP A 193 32.74 -2.12 -5.42
N GLY A 194 32.44 -1.37 -6.49
CA GLY A 194 31.30 -1.63 -7.39
C GLY A 194 31.48 -2.85 -8.28
N GLN A 195 32.73 -3.28 -8.53
CA GLN A 195 33.05 -4.38 -9.44
C GLN A 195 33.19 -5.73 -8.74
N LYS A 196 33.43 -5.76 -7.42
CA LYS A 196 33.51 -7.00 -6.65
C LYS A 196 32.12 -7.50 -6.24
N GLN A 197 31.76 -8.68 -6.72
CA GLN A 197 30.57 -9.41 -6.27
C GLN A 197 30.93 -10.26 -5.04
N CYS A 198 30.53 -9.81 -3.86
CA CYS A 198 30.71 -10.54 -2.60
C CYS A 198 29.36 -10.66 -1.89
N GLY A 199 28.97 -11.88 -1.47
CA GLY A 199 27.70 -12.11 -0.77
C GLY A 199 27.58 -11.33 0.55
N ILE A 200 28.70 -11.03 1.22
CA ILE A 200 28.76 -10.19 2.42
C ILE A 200 28.22 -8.79 2.16
N LYS A 201 28.37 -8.25 0.95
CA LYS A 201 27.86 -6.92 0.58
C LYS A 201 26.34 -6.84 0.72
N SER A 202 25.62 -7.85 0.27
CA SER A 202 24.15 -7.91 0.39
C SER A 202 23.71 -8.02 1.85
N TRP A 203 24.38 -8.88 2.62
CA TRP A 203 24.11 -9.04 4.05
C TRP A 203 24.38 -7.76 4.84
N ALA A 204 25.50 -7.10 4.60
CA ALA A 204 25.86 -5.84 5.23
C ALA A 204 24.85 -4.72 4.90
N HIS A 205 24.41 -4.58 3.64
CA HIS A 205 23.39 -3.59 3.31
C HIS A 205 22.04 -3.86 4.00
N ASN A 206 21.64 -5.13 4.10
CA ASN A 206 20.41 -5.51 4.81
C ASN A 206 20.53 -5.25 6.31
N LEU A 207 21.67 -5.59 6.92
CA LEU A 207 21.98 -5.30 8.31
C LEU A 207 21.94 -3.78 8.58
N ILE A 208 22.62 -2.97 7.77
CA ILE A 208 22.61 -1.51 7.89
C ILE A 208 21.18 -0.96 7.82
N ARG A 209 20.37 -1.47 6.86
CA ARG A 209 18.97 -1.07 6.73
C ARG A 209 18.15 -1.44 7.97
N ALA A 210 18.27 -2.68 8.44
CA ALA A 210 17.57 -3.17 9.63
C ALA A 210 17.92 -2.37 10.88
N LEU A 211 19.21 -2.09 11.11
CA LEU A 211 19.66 -1.25 12.23
C LEU A 211 19.08 0.17 12.14
N LYS A 212 18.98 0.76 10.93
CA LYS A 212 18.39 2.09 10.75
C LYS A 212 16.87 2.13 10.98
N GLU A 213 16.17 1.00 10.98
CA GLU A 213 14.74 0.90 11.30
C GLU A 213 14.47 0.85 12.81
N LEU A 214 15.46 0.47 13.60
CA LEU A 214 15.39 0.56 15.06
C LEU A 214 15.51 2.03 15.48
N HIS A 215 14.72 2.46 16.45
CA HIS A 215 14.63 3.86 16.86
C HIS A 215 14.41 3.99 18.37
N SER A 216 14.65 5.16 18.93
CA SER A 216 14.41 5.44 20.36
C SER A 216 15.22 4.55 21.33
N ILE A 217 16.48 4.24 21.01
CA ILE A 217 17.38 3.47 21.88
C ILE A 217 18.39 4.42 22.54
N ASP A 218 18.44 4.45 23.88
CA ASP A 218 19.31 5.39 24.63
C ASP A 218 20.81 5.13 24.38
N LYS A 219 21.21 3.86 24.48
CA LYS A 219 22.61 3.42 24.38
C LYS A 219 22.76 2.49 23.18
N VAL A 220 23.61 2.86 22.24
CA VAL A 220 23.93 2.05 21.06
C VAL A 220 25.43 1.96 20.94
N SER A 221 25.95 0.74 20.87
CA SER A 221 27.37 0.45 20.69
C SER A 221 27.54 -0.51 19.51
N LEU A 222 28.32 -0.09 18.51
CA LEU A 222 28.60 -0.86 17.29
C LEU A 222 30.12 -1.01 17.14
N THR A 223 30.62 -2.18 17.50
CA THR A 223 32.02 -2.58 17.31
C THR A 223 32.08 -3.53 16.11
N VAL A 224 31.82 -3.01 14.92
CA VAL A 224 31.87 -3.73 13.64
C VAL A 224 32.73 -2.93 12.68
N GLU A 225 33.47 -3.56 11.79
CA GLU A 225 34.45 -2.90 10.90
C GLU A 225 33.83 -2.17 9.69
N PHE A 226 32.79 -1.36 9.95
CA PHE A 226 32.26 -0.37 9.02
C PHE A 226 33.08 0.93 9.05
N SER A 227 32.94 1.77 8.02
CA SER A 227 33.49 3.13 8.06
C SER A 227 32.82 3.93 9.20
N GLU A 228 33.56 4.88 9.78
CA GLU A 228 33.05 5.67 10.90
C GLU A 228 31.82 6.50 10.51
N GLU A 229 31.75 6.98 9.26
CA GLU A 229 30.60 7.72 8.76
C GLU A 229 29.32 6.86 8.81
N VAL A 230 29.43 5.60 8.36
CA VAL A 230 28.31 4.65 8.37
C VAL A 230 27.91 4.30 9.80
N LYS A 231 28.86 4.07 10.71
CA LYS A 231 28.56 3.80 12.12
C LYS A 231 27.82 4.97 12.77
N GLN A 232 28.33 6.19 12.60
CA GLN A 232 27.71 7.38 13.19
C GLN A 232 26.31 7.62 12.62
N GLU A 233 26.10 7.36 11.33
CA GLU A 233 24.78 7.45 10.72
C GLU A 233 23.80 6.44 11.34
N ILE A 234 24.20 5.17 11.49
CA ILE A 234 23.37 4.13 12.10
C ILE A 234 23.04 4.47 13.56
N ILE A 235 24.05 4.82 14.36
CA ILE A 235 23.89 5.20 15.77
C ILE A 235 22.93 6.40 15.90
N SER A 236 23.07 7.39 15.01
CA SER A 236 22.19 8.57 14.96
C SER A 236 20.75 8.18 14.63
N CYS A 237 20.52 7.28 13.67
CA CYS A 237 19.18 6.76 13.37
C CYS A 237 18.57 6.00 14.55
N MET A 238 19.33 5.11 15.18
CA MET A 238 18.88 4.27 16.30
C MET A 238 18.51 5.07 17.55
N LYS A 239 19.23 6.16 17.82
CA LYS A 239 18.93 7.06 18.96
C LYS A 239 17.76 7.99 18.71
N ARG A 240 17.50 8.34 17.45
CA ARG A 240 16.42 9.27 17.10
C ARG A 240 15.04 8.62 17.26
N PRO A 241 14.00 9.42 17.57
CA PRO A 241 12.64 8.92 17.59
C PRO A 241 12.19 8.54 16.17
N ALA A 242 11.44 7.45 16.06
CA ALA A 242 10.86 7.01 14.80
C ALA A 242 10.08 8.16 14.15
N ARG A 243 10.36 8.41 12.87
CA ARG A 243 9.62 9.41 12.09
C ARG A 243 8.47 8.72 11.37
N GLY A 244 7.29 8.78 11.98
CA GLY A 244 6.07 8.32 11.33
C GLY A 244 5.74 9.16 10.08
N PHE A 245 4.89 8.62 9.22
CA PHE A 245 4.44 9.25 7.97
C PHE A 245 3.93 10.69 8.18
N PHE A 246 3.19 10.95 9.26
CA PHE A 246 2.66 12.29 9.60
C PHE A 246 3.71 13.32 10.05
N ARG A 247 4.97 12.90 10.29
CA ARG A 247 6.07 13.85 10.52
C ARG A 247 6.68 14.37 9.22
N LEU A 248 6.38 13.76 8.08
CA LEU A 248 6.77 14.29 6.77
C LEU A 248 6.04 15.63 6.53
N PRO A 249 6.69 16.64 5.92
CA PRO A 249 6.01 17.86 5.51
C PRO A 249 4.79 17.57 4.63
N LEU A 250 3.73 18.34 4.79
CA LEU A 250 2.47 18.14 4.04
C LEU A 250 2.73 18.04 2.53
N GLN A 251 3.60 18.89 1.97
CA GLN A 251 3.97 18.87 0.55
C GLN A 251 4.54 17.52 0.08
N VAL A 252 5.34 16.85 0.92
CA VAL A 252 5.89 15.52 0.61
C VAL A 252 4.80 14.47 0.67
N ARG A 253 3.94 14.51 1.70
CA ARG A 253 2.79 13.60 1.80
C ARG A 253 1.85 13.75 0.61
N GLN A 254 1.56 14.98 0.18
CA GLN A 254 0.75 15.28 -0.98
C GLN A 254 1.32 14.66 -2.27
N LYS A 255 2.64 14.73 -2.47
CA LYS A 255 3.28 14.02 -3.59
C LYS A 255 3.05 12.51 -3.49
N ILE A 256 3.23 11.92 -2.31
CA ILE A 256 3.02 10.49 -2.08
C ILE A 256 1.57 10.09 -2.39
N TYR A 257 0.58 10.83 -1.90
CA TYR A 257 -0.84 10.59 -2.23
C TYR A 257 -1.09 10.66 -3.74
N GLY A 258 -0.47 11.62 -4.41
CA GLY A 258 -0.57 11.78 -5.86
C GLY A 258 0.00 10.61 -6.68
N TYR A 259 0.96 9.85 -6.12
CA TYR A 259 1.49 8.62 -6.74
C TYR A 259 0.73 7.36 -6.30
N ALA A 260 0.10 7.39 -5.12
CA ALA A 260 -0.55 6.22 -4.54
C ALA A 260 -1.86 5.83 -5.24
N ALA A 261 -2.52 6.79 -5.91
CA ALA A 261 -3.71 6.53 -6.71
C ALA A 261 -3.88 7.61 -7.80
N ASP A 262 -4.43 7.20 -8.94
CA ASP A 262 -4.88 8.12 -9.98
C ASP A 262 -6.39 8.03 -10.18
N VAL A 263 -7.04 9.19 -10.28
CA VAL A 263 -8.46 9.28 -10.59
C VAL A 263 -8.77 8.73 -12.00
N ASN A 264 -7.77 8.70 -12.89
CA ASN A 264 -7.87 8.27 -14.29
C ASN A 264 -7.57 6.78 -14.52
N ASP A 265 -7.26 5.99 -13.50
CA ASP A 265 -7.01 4.55 -13.64
C ASP A 265 -8.23 3.83 -14.23
N GLY A 266 -9.43 4.20 -13.77
CA GLY A 266 -10.69 3.72 -14.33
C GLY A 266 -10.88 4.13 -15.78
N ALA A 267 -10.46 5.34 -16.16
CA ALA A 267 -10.59 5.85 -17.53
C ALA A 267 -9.64 5.13 -18.49
N SER A 268 -8.43 4.81 -18.02
CA SER A 268 -7.45 4.01 -18.76
C SER A 268 -7.95 2.58 -18.96
N THR A 269 -8.58 1.99 -17.94
CA THR A 269 -9.20 0.65 -18.03
C THR A 269 -10.39 0.65 -19.00
N PHE A 270 -11.25 1.67 -18.93
CA PHE A 270 -12.35 1.86 -19.86
C PHE A 270 -11.86 2.04 -21.31
N GLN A 271 -10.77 2.78 -21.51
CA GLN A 271 -10.14 2.92 -22.83
C GLN A 271 -9.67 1.56 -23.38
N LEU A 272 -8.97 0.76 -22.57
CA LEU A 272 -8.55 -0.59 -22.96
C LEU A 272 -9.75 -1.48 -23.29
N ALA A 273 -10.85 -1.34 -22.55
CA ALA A 273 -12.08 -2.08 -22.80
C ALA A 273 -12.69 -1.76 -24.17
N THR A 274 -12.83 -0.48 -24.48
CA THR A 274 -13.31 -0.06 -25.81
C THR A 274 -12.39 -0.54 -26.93
N LYS A 275 -11.07 -0.55 -26.71
CA LYS A 275 -10.08 -1.08 -27.66
C LYS A 275 -10.30 -2.56 -27.96
N GLN A 276 -10.46 -3.37 -26.92
CA GLN A 276 -10.68 -4.81 -27.07
C GLN A 276 -11.96 -5.10 -27.86
N LEU A 277 -13.06 -4.43 -27.53
CA LEU A 277 -14.33 -4.58 -28.27
C LEU A 277 -14.20 -4.17 -29.74
N ALA A 278 -13.50 -3.06 -30.01
CA ALA A 278 -13.28 -2.62 -31.38
C ALA A 278 -12.47 -3.65 -32.20
N LEU A 279 -11.45 -4.29 -31.61
CA LEU A 279 -10.62 -5.30 -32.27
C LEU A 279 -11.35 -6.65 -32.48
N VAL A 280 -12.20 -7.05 -31.54
CA VAL A 280 -13.05 -8.25 -31.73
C VAL A 280 -14.01 -8.02 -32.90
N SER A 281 -14.61 -6.82 -33.00
CA SER A 281 -15.56 -6.53 -34.08
C SER A 281 -14.94 -6.48 -35.49
N THR A 282 -13.66 -6.10 -35.62
CA THR A 282 -12.95 -6.07 -36.90
C THR A 282 -12.52 -7.46 -37.37
N THR A 283 -12.16 -8.35 -36.44
CA THR A 283 -11.82 -9.75 -36.76
C THR A 283 -13.05 -10.57 -37.16
N THR A 284 -14.24 -10.29 -36.60
CA THR A 284 -15.49 -10.94 -37.05
C THR A 284 -15.84 -10.56 -38.50
N ARG A 285 -15.62 -9.30 -38.91
CA ARG A 285 -15.90 -8.84 -40.30
C ARG A 285 -14.96 -9.45 -41.34
N LEU A 286 -13.73 -9.77 -40.98
CA LEU A 286 -12.77 -10.45 -41.85
C LEU A 286 -13.06 -11.95 -42.00
N SER A 287 -13.72 -12.59 -41.03
CA SER A 287 -14.09 -14.02 -41.12
C SER A 287 -15.18 -14.31 -42.18
N THR A 288 -15.93 -13.29 -42.60
CA THR A 288 -16.85 -13.37 -43.77
C THR A 288 -16.12 -13.31 -45.11
N ALA A 289 -14.82 -13.02 -45.13
CA ALA A 289 -13.96 -13.10 -46.30
C ALA A 289 -12.95 -14.26 -46.13
N ASN A 290 -13.42 -15.50 -46.21
CA ASN A 290 -12.64 -16.72 -46.45
C ASN A 290 -11.32 -16.93 -45.67
N ILE A 291 -11.21 -16.48 -44.42
CA ILE A 291 -10.14 -16.89 -43.52
C ILE A 291 -10.75 -17.39 -42.23
N LYS A 292 -10.76 -18.72 -42.04
CA LYS A 292 -11.04 -19.39 -40.76
C LYS A 292 -9.94 -18.99 -39.77
N LEU A 293 -10.16 -17.89 -39.05
CA LEU A 293 -9.43 -17.61 -37.81
C LEU A 293 -10.04 -18.48 -36.71
N THR A 294 -9.33 -19.53 -36.37
CA THR A 294 -9.64 -20.41 -35.25
C THR A 294 -9.52 -19.64 -33.93
N HIS A 295 -10.60 -19.68 -33.14
CA HIS A 295 -10.75 -19.12 -31.78
C HIS A 295 -10.83 -17.59 -31.65
N ILE A 296 -11.97 -17.02 -32.05
CA ILE A 296 -12.49 -15.80 -31.39
C ILE A 296 -13.48 -16.28 -30.33
N SER A 297 -13.07 -16.32 -29.07
CA SER A 297 -14.03 -16.59 -27.99
C SER A 297 -15.00 -15.41 -27.92
N ASN A 298 -16.31 -15.69 -27.98
CA ASN A 298 -17.39 -14.75 -27.63
C ASN A 298 -17.39 -14.42 -26.12
N GLN A 299 -16.24 -14.38 -25.48
CA GLN A 299 -16.11 -14.02 -24.08
C GLN A 299 -16.16 -12.50 -23.99
N ASP A 300 -17.11 -12.00 -23.20
CA ASP A 300 -17.12 -10.61 -22.80
C ASP A 300 -15.75 -10.26 -22.22
N PRO A 301 -15.21 -9.08 -22.54
CA PRO A 301 -13.89 -8.71 -22.07
C PRO A 301 -13.90 -8.64 -20.53
N THR A 302 -12.99 -9.38 -19.91
CA THR A 302 -12.87 -9.46 -18.45
C THR A 302 -12.00 -8.32 -17.92
N PHE A 303 -12.54 -7.51 -17.02
CA PHE A 303 -11.79 -6.44 -16.36
C PHE A 303 -11.73 -6.68 -14.85
N LYS A 304 -10.71 -6.12 -14.20
CA LYS A 304 -10.59 -6.16 -12.73
C LYS A 304 -11.72 -5.36 -12.10
N GLU A 305 -12.31 -5.91 -11.05
CA GLU A 305 -13.32 -5.22 -10.25
C GLU A 305 -12.76 -3.89 -9.70
N THR A 306 -13.63 -2.89 -9.59
CA THR A 306 -13.28 -1.59 -9.05
C THR A 306 -13.05 -1.69 -7.54
N THR A 307 -11.78 -1.76 -7.14
CA THR A 307 -11.40 -1.74 -5.72
C THR A 307 -11.05 -0.33 -5.26
N THR A 308 -11.42 0.02 -4.02
CA THR A 308 -10.95 1.26 -3.40
C THR A 308 -9.42 1.23 -3.23
N PRO A 309 -8.67 2.24 -3.71
CA PRO A 309 -7.23 2.29 -3.51
C PRO A 309 -6.86 2.20 -2.03
N THR A 310 -5.85 1.40 -1.70
CA THR A 310 -5.47 1.09 -0.31
C THR A 310 -5.10 2.32 0.51
N ILE A 311 -4.62 3.39 -0.15
CA ILE A 311 -4.31 4.66 0.52
C ILE A 311 -5.53 5.26 1.23
N PHE A 312 -6.74 5.09 0.68
CA PHE A 312 -7.97 5.56 1.32
C PHE A 312 -8.41 4.68 2.50
N LEU A 313 -7.83 3.49 2.66
CA LEU A 313 -8.19 2.53 3.70
C LEU A 313 -7.25 2.58 4.91
N VAL A 314 -6.18 3.38 4.88
CA VAL A 314 -5.16 3.40 5.93
C VAL A 314 -5.68 4.04 7.23
N ASN A 315 -6.09 5.30 7.17
CA ASN A 315 -6.76 5.99 8.28
C ASN A 315 -7.52 7.23 7.80
N ARG A 316 -8.36 7.78 8.67
CA ARG A 316 -9.24 8.93 8.34
C ARG A 316 -8.47 10.20 7.95
N GLN A 317 -7.30 10.46 8.53
CA GLN A 317 -6.49 11.64 8.20
C GLN A 317 -5.87 11.51 6.79
N ILE A 318 -5.27 10.36 6.49
CA ILE A 318 -4.72 10.05 5.17
C ILE A 318 -5.84 10.08 4.12
N GLU A 319 -7.01 9.51 4.43
CA GLU A 319 -8.15 9.56 3.54
C GLU A 319 -8.53 11.00 3.17
N GLN A 320 -8.60 11.90 4.16
CA GLN A 320 -8.90 13.32 3.93
C GLN A 320 -7.82 14.01 3.09
N GLU A 321 -6.55 13.91 3.49
CA GLU A 321 -5.44 14.55 2.78
C GLU A 321 -5.29 13.99 1.34
N ALA A 322 -5.46 12.68 1.15
CA ALA A 322 -5.40 12.03 -0.15
C ALA A 322 -6.59 12.40 -1.04
N ASN A 323 -7.81 12.49 -0.48
CA ASN A 323 -9.00 12.93 -1.22
C ASN A 323 -8.78 14.31 -1.86
N GLU A 324 -8.18 15.26 -1.14
CA GLU A 324 -7.92 16.62 -1.65
C GLU A 324 -6.95 16.61 -2.83
N VAL A 325 -5.89 15.80 -2.75
CA VAL A 325 -4.88 15.72 -3.81
C VAL A 325 -5.38 14.94 -5.03
N ILE A 326 -5.99 13.79 -4.81
CA ILE A 326 -6.36 12.89 -5.91
C ILE A 326 -7.52 13.48 -6.73
N TYR A 327 -8.53 14.03 -6.07
CA TYR A 327 -9.72 14.55 -6.75
C TYR A 327 -9.63 16.02 -7.19
N SER A 328 -8.53 16.71 -6.87
CA SER A 328 -8.20 18.00 -7.50
C SER A 328 -7.60 17.86 -8.89
N LYS A 329 -7.02 16.68 -9.22
CA LYS A 329 -6.58 16.37 -10.59
C LYS A 329 -7.80 16.32 -11.55
N PRO A 330 -7.63 16.71 -12.81
CA PRO A 330 -8.68 16.54 -13.81
C PRO A 330 -8.94 15.06 -14.05
N PHE A 331 -10.22 14.70 -14.04
CA PHE A 331 -10.69 13.38 -14.43
C PHE A 331 -11.02 13.41 -15.93
N VAL A 332 -10.21 12.69 -16.72
CA VAL A 332 -10.14 12.79 -18.18
C VAL A 332 -10.53 11.46 -18.81
N ILE A 333 -11.62 11.45 -19.56
CA ILE A 333 -12.01 10.34 -20.42
C ILE A 333 -11.64 10.72 -21.86
N LYS A 334 -10.66 10.04 -22.46
CA LYS A 334 -10.17 10.34 -23.82
C LYS A 334 -9.70 9.08 -24.55
N ASN A 335 -9.41 9.25 -25.84
CA ASN A 335 -8.82 8.22 -26.70
C ASN A 335 -9.64 6.92 -26.76
N LEU A 336 -10.96 7.04 -26.64
CA LEU A 336 -11.89 5.91 -26.75
C LEU A 336 -11.90 5.38 -28.18
N TYR A 337 -11.96 4.05 -28.30
CA TYR A 337 -12.07 3.40 -29.61
C TYR A 337 -13.54 3.36 -30.05
N PRO A 338 -13.83 3.48 -31.37
CA PRO A 338 -15.18 3.42 -31.90
C PRO A 338 -15.95 2.19 -31.41
N MET A 339 -17.14 2.40 -30.85
CA MET A 339 -17.99 1.32 -30.38
C MET A 339 -18.76 0.72 -31.56
N VAL A 340 -18.45 -0.52 -31.93
CA VAL A 340 -19.13 -1.27 -32.99
C VAL A 340 -20.23 -2.13 -32.33
N ASN A 341 -21.46 -2.05 -32.83
CA ASN A 341 -22.65 -2.83 -32.39
C ASN A 341 -23.39 -2.36 -31.13
N SER A 342 -23.23 -1.11 -30.69
CA SER A 342 -23.99 -0.55 -29.56
C SER A 342 -23.84 -1.31 -28.23
N THR A 343 -22.86 -2.22 -28.11
CA THR A 343 -22.57 -2.96 -26.88
C THR A 343 -22.03 -1.98 -25.85
N PHE A 344 -22.91 -1.53 -24.96
CA PHE A 344 -22.58 -0.44 -24.07
C PHE A 344 -21.95 -0.96 -22.78
N LEU A 345 -20.67 -0.64 -22.59
CA LEU A 345 -19.98 -0.85 -21.33
C LEU A 345 -20.64 0.02 -20.25
N LYS A 346 -21.07 -0.58 -19.14
CA LYS A 346 -21.67 0.20 -18.04
C LYS A 346 -20.57 1.02 -17.38
N LEU A 347 -20.76 2.33 -17.31
CA LEU A 347 -19.80 3.21 -16.66
C LEU A 347 -19.56 2.85 -15.19
N ASP A 348 -20.57 2.29 -14.52
CA ASP A 348 -20.50 1.82 -13.13
C ASP A 348 -19.46 0.71 -12.92
N ASP A 349 -19.14 -0.06 -13.98
CA ASP A 349 -18.13 -1.13 -13.92
C ASP A 349 -16.69 -0.58 -13.85
N PHE A 350 -16.49 0.67 -14.31
CA PHE A 350 -15.17 1.31 -14.40
C PHE A 350 -15.01 2.47 -13.42
N PHE A 351 -16.12 3.09 -13.04
CA PHE A 351 -16.12 4.33 -12.27
C PHE A 351 -17.04 4.20 -11.07
N SER A 352 -16.44 4.20 -9.89
CA SER A 352 -17.23 4.20 -8.67
C SER A 352 -18.12 5.46 -8.60
N PRO A 353 -19.36 5.35 -8.08
CA PRO A 353 -20.16 6.52 -7.80
C PRO A 353 -19.41 7.49 -6.87
N TYR A 354 -18.52 7.01 -5.99
CA TYR A 354 -17.72 7.86 -5.10
C TYR A 354 -16.79 8.80 -5.87
N THR A 355 -16.14 8.34 -6.93
CA THR A 355 -15.28 9.15 -7.82
C THR A 355 -16.03 10.38 -8.33
N PHE A 356 -17.20 10.18 -8.93
CA PHE A 356 -18.05 11.28 -9.42
C PHE A 356 -18.58 12.21 -8.31
N LYS A 357 -18.50 11.84 -7.01
CA LYS A 357 -18.83 12.75 -5.89
C LYS A 357 -17.77 13.82 -5.69
N LYS A 358 -16.52 13.45 -5.93
CA LYS A 358 -15.36 14.17 -5.40
C LYS A 358 -14.61 14.94 -6.47
N ILE A 359 -14.70 14.52 -7.74
CA ILE A 359 -14.02 15.19 -8.85
C ILE A 359 -14.42 16.67 -8.93
N GLN A 360 -13.41 17.52 -9.10
CA GLN A 360 -13.60 18.96 -9.26
C GLN A 360 -13.56 19.39 -10.74
N HIS A 361 -12.90 18.62 -11.59
CA HIS A 361 -12.69 18.93 -12.99
C HIS A 361 -12.95 17.67 -13.82
N LEU A 362 -13.91 17.74 -14.76
CA LEU A 362 -14.26 16.65 -15.68
C LEU A 362 -13.91 17.05 -17.11
N GLU A 363 -13.17 16.21 -17.82
CA GLU A 363 -12.84 16.39 -19.23
C GLU A 363 -13.26 15.16 -20.04
N LEU A 364 -14.06 15.39 -21.08
CA LEU A 364 -14.57 14.35 -21.97
C LEU A 364 -14.09 14.63 -23.39
N HIS A 365 -13.27 13.75 -23.96
CA HIS A 365 -12.80 13.83 -25.34
C HIS A 365 -13.42 12.69 -26.15
N LEU A 366 -14.47 13.02 -26.88
CA LEU A 366 -15.31 12.07 -27.60
C LEU A 366 -15.04 12.20 -29.11
N THR A 367 -14.71 11.10 -29.75
CA THR A 367 -14.30 11.07 -31.17
C THR A 367 -15.27 10.34 -32.10
N ASP A 368 -16.36 9.80 -31.56
CA ASP A 368 -17.37 9.01 -32.26
C ASP A 368 -18.74 9.37 -31.67
N HIS A 369 -19.75 9.54 -32.52
CA HIS A 369 -21.14 9.83 -32.11
C HIS A 369 -21.71 8.82 -31.12
N ASN A 370 -21.30 7.55 -31.18
CA ASN A 370 -21.75 6.54 -30.21
C ASN A 370 -21.24 6.83 -28.80
N HIS A 371 -20.11 7.51 -28.63
CA HIS A 371 -19.64 7.91 -27.31
C HIS A 371 -20.58 8.92 -26.63
N LEU A 372 -21.38 9.68 -27.39
CA LEU A 372 -22.34 10.63 -26.83
C LEU A 372 -23.42 9.93 -26.00
N THR A 373 -23.68 8.65 -26.25
CA THR A 373 -24.63 7.84 -25.47
C THR A 373 -24.18 7.60 -24.02
N MET A 374 -22.93 7.96 -23.66
CA MET A 374 -22.44 8.03 -22.27
C MET A 374 -22.94 9.25 -21.50
N LEU A 375 -23.26 10.35 -22.19
CA LEU A 375 -23.65 11.61 -21.56
C LEU A 375 -24.90 11.50 -20.66
N PRO A 376 -25.96 10.75 -21.02
CA PRO A 376 -27.10 10.51 -20.11
C PRO A 376 -26.68 9.91 -18.76
N THR A 377 -25.82 8.90 -18.78
CA THR A 377 -25.35 8.20 -17.57
C THR A 377 -24.47 9.11 -16.73
N ILE A 378 -23.49 9.79 -17.34
CA ILE A 378 -22.62 10.77 -16.66
C ILE A 378 -23.46 11.89 -16.05
N ALA A 379 -24.40 12.46 -16.82
CA ALA A 379 -25.29 13.50 -16.34
C ALA A 379 -26.16 13.02 -15.17
N ASN A 380 -26.66 11.79 -15.20
CA ASN A 380 -27.44 11.23 -14.10
C ASN A 380 -26.60 11.02 -12.83
N MET A 381 -25.36 10.51 -12.96
CA MET A 381 -24.44 10.32 -11.82
C MET A 381 -24.10 11.65 -11.14
N LEU A 382 -23.88 12.70 -11.93
CA LEU A 382 -23.63 14.06 -11.44
C LEU A 382 -24.90 14.74 -10.90
N ARG A 383 -26.07 14.53 -11.54
CA ARG A 383 -27.37 15.14 -11.19
C ARG A 383 -27.88 14.69 -9.82
N ARG A 384 -27.75 13.40 -9.47
CA ARG A 384 -28.20 12.83 -8.19
C ARG A 384 -27.61 13.53 -6.94
N ARG A 385 -26.72 14.52 -7.13
CA ARG A 385 -25.82 15.05 -6.09
C ARG A 385 -25.83 16.57 -5.98
N ARG A 386 -26.82 17.27 -6.56
CA ARG A 386 -26.92 18.75 -6.54
C ARG A 386 -26.61 19.40 -5.18
N LYS A 387 -27.02 18.80 -4.06
CA LYS A 387 -26.80 19.39 -2.72
C LYS A 387 -25.34 19.34 -2.21
N ASN A 388 -24.50 18.47 -2.77
CA ASN A 388 -23.10 18.24 -2.32
C ASN A 388 -22.12 18.14 -3.50
N ASN A 389 -22.40 18.84 -4.61
CA ASN A 389 -21.55 18.76 -5.79
C ASN A 389 -20.33 19.70 -5.65
N VAL A 390 -19.14 19.19 -5.94
CA VAL A 390 -17.86 19.91 -5.87
C VAL A 390 -17.27 20.19 -7.26
N LEU A 391 -18.01 19.87 -8.33
CA LEU A 391 -17.59 20.00 -9.72
C LEU A 391 -17.50 21.47 -10.13
N LYS A 392 -16.28 21.96 -10.32
CA LYS A 392 -15.97 23.34 -10.71
C LYS A 392 -16.00 23.52 -12.23
N SER A 393 -15.51 22.55 -12.99
CA SER A 393 -15.50 22.64 -14.46
C SER A 393 -15.86 21.35 -15.18
N LEU A 394 -16.52 21.50 -16.32
CA LEU A 394 -16.82 20.44 -17.28
C LEU A 394 -16.35 20.89 -18.67
N HIS A 395 -15.43 20.14 -19.25
CA HIS A 395 -14.97 20.33 -20.63
C HIS A 395 -15.42 19.15 -21.49
N LEU A 396 -16.14 19.42 -22.57
CA LEU A 396 -16.54 18.43 -23.56
C LEU A 396 -15.90 18.79 -24.91
N HIS A 397 -14.99 17.95 -25.38
CA HIS A 397 -14.41 18.04 -26.71
C HIS A 397 -15.02 16.95 -27.60
N PHE A 398 -15.73 17.32 -28.66
CA PHE A 398 -16.29 16.38 -29.63
C PHE A 398 -15.67 16.59 -31.02
N SER A 399 -14.96 15.60 -31.53
CA SER A 399 -14.31 15.68 -32.85
C SER A 399 -14.59 14.41 -33.64
N GLU A 400 -15.56 14.48 -34.55
CA GLU A 400 -15.95 13.36 -35.41
C GLU A 400 -15.27 13.53 -36.78
N PRO A 401 -14.39 12.60 -37.21
CA PRO A 401 -13.72 12.69 -38.52
C PRO A 401 -14.70 12.61 -39.69
N ARG A 402 -15.92 12.07 -39.47
CA ARG A 402 -17.03 12.06 -40.43
C ARG A 402 -17.93 13.30 -40.36
N SER A 403 -17.55 14.33 -39.59
CA SER A 403 -18.33 15.57 -39.43
C SER A 403 -18.82 16.15 -40.75
N LYS A 404 -18.00 16.17 -41.81
CA LYS A 404 -18.43 16.63 -43.15
C LYS A 404 -19.61 15.84 -43.75
N ARG A 405 -19.72 14.54 -43.48
CA ARG A 405 -20.87 13.71 -43.91
C ARG A 405 -22.09 13.88 -43.03
N LEU A 406 -21.91 14.34 -41.79
CA LEU A 406 -23.05 14.82 -41.03
C LEU A 406 -23.65 16.01 -41.83
N ILE A 407 -22.88 17.05 -42.21
CA ILE A 407 -23.42 18.30 -42.85
C ILE A 407 -24.17 18.11 -44.20
N LEU A 408 -23.95 17.05 -44.98
CA LEU A 408 -24.08 17.14 -46.46
C LEU A 408 -25.05 16.14 -47.14
N ALA A 409 -26.34 16.19 -46.82
CA ALA A 409 -27.36 15.62 -47.71
C ALA A 409 -28.59 16.53 -47.77
N VAL A 410 -28.78 17.17 -48.93
CA VAL A 410 -29.99 17.94 -49.26
C VAL A 410 -31.14 16.94 -49.35
N GLY A 411 -31.91 16.81 -48.27
CA GLY A 411 -33.02 15.85 -48.14
C GLY A 411 -32.87 14.85 -46.99
N GLU A 412 -31.70 14.72 -46.37
CA GLU A 412 -31.51 13.87 -45.18
C GLU A 412 -31.29 14.75 -43.94
N TYR A 413 -32.01 14.43 -42.86
CA TYR A 413 -32.00 15.17 -41.60
C TYR A 413 -30.60 15.19 -40.97
N TYR A 414 -29.88 16.29 -41.15
CA TYR A 414 -28.59 16.58 -40.54
C TYR A 414 -28.69 16.81 -39.01
N PRO A 415 -27.76 16.27 -38.21
CA PRO A 415 -27.77 14.90 -37.72
C PRO A 415 -28.75 14.69 -36.55
N ASP A 416 -29.57 13.65 -36.70
CA ASP A 416 -30.12 12.76 -35.69
C ASP A 416 -30.62 13.33 -34.35
N ASN A 417 -31.93 13.15 -34.12
CA ASN A 417 -32.58 13.23 -32.81
C ASN A 417 -31.76 12.57 -31.69
N THR A 418 -30.92 11.58 -32.01
CA THR A 418 -29.98 10.89 -31.12
C THR A 418 -28.91 11.79 -30.52
N VAL A 419 -28.23 12.64 -31.31
CA VAL A 419 -27.19 13.57 -30.80
C VAL A 419 -27.85 14.58 -29.87
N TYR A 420 -28.97 15.15 -30.31
CA TYR A 420 -29.77 16.05 -29.49
C TYR A 420 -30.25 15.37 -28.19
N ALA A 421 -30.80 14.17 -28.28
CA ALA A 421 -31.28 13.40 -27.13
C ALA A 421 -30.16 13.21 -26.11
N CYS A 422 -28.97 12.77 -26.54
CA CYS A 422 -27.80 12.59 -25.69
C CYS A 422 -27.36 13.91 -25.03
N MET A 423 -27.20 14.96 -25.83
CA MET A 423 -26.72 16.26 -25.38
C MET A 423 -27.70 16.97 -24.43
N ARG A 424 -29.01 16.81 -24.65
CA ARG A 424 -30.07 17.38 -23.79
C ARG A 424 -29.95 16.94 -22.34
N HIS A 425 -29.42 15.76 -22.05
CA HIS A 425 -29.23 15.28 -20.68
C HIS A 425 -28.26 16.17 -19.87
N LEU A 426 -27.34 16.88 -20.53
CA LEU A 426 -26.44 17.83 -19.86
C LEU A 426 -27.18 19.01 -19.23
N ASN A 427 -28.38 19.37 -19.72
CA ASN A 427 -29.22 20.38 -19.07
C ASN A 427 -29.60 20.01 -17.63
N TYR A 428 -29.54 18.73 -17.26
CA TYR A 428 -29.74 18.32 -15.87
C TYR A 428 -28.65 18.84 -14.91
N LEU A 429 -27.51 19.25 -15.45
CA LEU A 429 -26.38 19.81 -14.71
C LEU A 429 -26.46 21.34 -14.53
N ARG A 430 -27.58 21.96 -14.89
CA ARG A 430 -27.88 23.37 -14.61
C ARG A 430 -27.70 23.72 -13.13
N GLY A 431 -26.96 24.80 -12.86
CA GLY A 431 -26.63 25.27 -11.51
C GLY A 431 -25.65 24.39 -10.75
N VAL A 432 -25.07 23.36 -11.39
CA VAL A 432 -24.18 22.38 -10.74
C VAL A 432 -22.71 22.62 -11.08
N VAL A 433 -22.43 23.20 -12.25
CA VAL A 433 -21.07 23.35 -12.78
C VAL A 433 -20.73 24.83 -12.89
N GLY A 434 -19.62 25.26 -12.30
CA GLY A 434 -19.21 26.66 -12.33
C GLY A 434 -18.76 27.13 -13.73
N ARG A 435 -18.08 26.26 -14.49
CA ARG A 435 -17.58 26.58 -15.84
C ARG A 435 -17.82 25.42 -16.80
N VAL A 436 -18.46 25.70 -17.93
CA VAL A 436 -18.72 24.73 -18.99
C VAL A 436 -18.08 25.19 -20.28
N THR A 437 -17.30 24.30 -20.91
CA THR A 437 -16.69 24.53 -22.22
C THR A 437 -17.01 23.36 -23.13
N ILE A 438 -17.57 23.66 -24.32
CA ILE A 438 -17.78 22.65 -25.36
C ILE A 438 -16.97 23.08 -26.59
N THR A 439 -16.09 22.21 -27.06
CA THR A 439 -15.18 22.48 -28.19
C THR A 439 -15.21 21.35 -29.23
N GLY A 440 -14.68 21.60 -30.41
CA GLY A 440 -14.55 20.62 -31.49
C GLY A 440 -15.46 20.89 -32.70
N SER A 441 -15.90 19.83 -33.39
CA SER A 441 -16.59 19.92 -34.68
C SER A 441 -18.12 20.03 -34.59
N MET A 442 -18.67 20.14 -33.38
CA MET A 442 -20.13 20.18 -33.18
C MET A 442 -20.69 21.60 -33.49
N PRO A 443 -21.81 21.71 -34.24
CA PRO A 443 -22.38 23.01 -34.57
C PRO A 443 -22.80 23.83 -33.34
N ALA A 444 -22.65 25.16 -33.45
CA ALA A 444 -22.99 26.11 -32.39
C ALA A 444 -24.47 26.03 -31.93
N CYS A 445 -25.36 25.61 -32.83
CA CYS A 445 -26.79 25.46 -32.52
C CYS A 445 -27.09 24.37 -31.48
N PHE A 446 -26.18 23.41 -31.28
CA PHE A 446 -26.28 22.40 -30.22
C PHE A 446 -25.51 22.80 -28.97
N THR A 447 -24.33 23.42 -29.13
CA THR A 447 -23.42 23.69 -28.01
C THR A 447 -23.82 24.93 -27.22
N ALA A 448 -24.16 26.04 -27.90
CA ALA A 448 -24.43 27.32 -27.24
C ALA A 448 -25.64 27.26 -26.28
N PRO A 449 -26.78 26.62 -26.65
CA PRO A 449 -27.91 26.43 -25.73
C PRO A 449 -27.54 25.67 -24.45
N ILE A 450 -26.70 24.65 -24.56
CA ILE A 450 -26.31 23.79 -23.44
C ILE A 450 -25.33 24.52 -22.53
N ILE A 451 -24.33 25.21 -23.10
CA ILE A 451 -23.39 26.04 -22.34
C ILE A 451 -24.15 27.09 -21.54
N HIS A 452 -25.08 27.79 -22.18
CA HIS A 452 -25.91 28.79 -21.53
C HIS A 452 -26.72 28.18 -20.38
N ASN A 453 -27.49 27.12 -20.64
CA ASN A 453 -28.34 26.48 -19.63
C ASN A 453 -27.57 25.92 -18.44
N MET A 454 -26.39 25.35 -18.67
CA MET A 454 -25.58 24.82 -17.58
C MET A 454 -24.95 25.94 -16.75
N GLY A 455 -24.67 27.10 -17.37
CA GLY A 455 -24.13 28.29 -16.70
C GLY A 455 -25.15 29.13 -15.93
N LEU A 456 -26.45 28.91 -16.10
CA LEU A 456 -27.49 29.56 -15.31
C LEU A 456 -27.39 29.13 -13.84
N LYS A 457 -27.48 30.10 -12.92
CA LYS A 457 -27.28 29.88 -11.47
C LYS A 457 -28.48 29.24 -10.81
N ASP A 458 -29.68 29.59 -11.27
CA ASP A 458 -30.94 29.11 -10.70
C ASP A 458 -31.87 28.55 -11.76
N LEU A 459 -32.86 27.74 -11.35
CA LEU A 459 -33.90 27.16 -12.21
C LEU A 459 -34.96 28.18 -12.66
N SER A 460 -35.09 29.31 -11.95
CA SER A 460 -36.06 30.38 -12.21
C SER A 460 -35.66 31.32 -13.36
N GLU A 461 -34.37 31.37 -13.70
CA GLU A 461 -33.88 32.17 -14.82
C GLU A 461 -34.47 31.63 -16.15
N GLN A 462 -35.15 32.50 -16.92
CA GLN A 462 -35.69 32.09 -18.22
C GLN A 462 -34.55 31.92 -19.21
N ALA A 463 -34.54 30.81 -19.93
CA ALA A 463 -33.57 30.60 -20.99
C ALA A 463 -33.89 31.55 -22.15
N MET A 464 -32.93 32.40 -22.51
CA MET A 464 -33.10 33.38 -23.58
C MET A 464 -32.80 32.76 -24.95
N PRO A 465 -33.43 33.23 -26.04
CA PRO A 465 -33.03 32.84 -27.38
C PRO A 465 -31.57 33.20 -27.61
N ILE A 466 -30.80 32.24 -28.10
CA ILE A 466 -29.40 32.46 -28.47
C ILE A 466 -29.36 32.62 -29.98
N LYS A 467 -28.80 33.75 -30.44
CA LYS A 467 -28.52 33.97 -31.85
C LYS A 467 -27.39 33.07 -32.29
N VAL A 468 -27.65 32.23 -33.29
CA VAL A 468 -26.66 31.32 -33.86
C VAL A 468 -26.66 31.50 -35.38
N GLN A 469 -25.47 31.60 -35.97
CA GLN A 469 -25.33 31.57 -37.42
C GLN A 469 -25.53 30.14 -37.93
N ASN A 470 -26.44 29.97 -38.88
CA ASN A 470 -26.61 28.70 -39.58
C ASN A 470 -25.46 28.46 -40.58
N VAL A 471 -25.46 27.29 -41.22
CA VAL A 471 -24.47 26.92 -42.24
C VAL A 471 -24.43 27.82 -43.48
N VAL A 472 -25.45 28.67 -43.67
CA VAL A 472 -25.56 29.66 -44.76
C VAL A 472 -25.20 31.07 -44.28
N GLY A 473 -24.74 31.23 -43.03
CA GLY A 473 -24.34 32.52 -42.45
C GLY A 473 -25.48 33.39 -41.92
N HIS A 474 -26.74 32.92 -41.96
CA HIS A 474 -27.87 33.68 -41.42
C HIS A 474 -27.95 33.55 -39.90
N GLU A 475 -28.15 34.66 -39.20
CA GLU A 475 -28.48 34.65 -37.76
C GLU A 475 -29.89 34.08 -37.56
N VAL A 476 -29.99 33.08 -36.70
CA VAL A 476 -31.26 32.46 -36.31
C VAL A 476 -31.36 32.43 -34.79
N ASP A 477 -32.53 32.80 -34.27
CA ASP A 477 -32.83 32.67 -32.85
C ASP A 477 -33.11 31.20 -32.49
N VAL A 478 -32.24 30.62 -31.68
CA VAL A 478 -32.42 29.25 -31.16
C VAL A 478 -33.04 29.35 -29.77
N HIS A 479 -34.32 28.97 -29.68
CA HIS A 479 -35.04 28.92 -28.41
C HIS A 479 -34.71 27.68 -27.60
N VAL A 480 -34.41 27.88 -26.33
CA VAL A 480 -34.39 26.82 -25.33
C VAL A 480 -35.78 26.70 -24.71
N ALA A 481 -36.64 25.84 -25.26
CA ALA A 481 -37.87 25.50 -24.56
C ALA A 481 -37.63 24.32 -23.60
N GLN A 482 -38.16 24.43 -22.37
CA GLN A 482 -38.34 23.28 -21.48
C GLN A 482 -39.11 22.20 -22.26
N GLY A 483 -38.46 21.09 -22.59
CA GLY A 483 -39.15 19.96 -23.21
C GLY A 483 -38.83 19.70 -24.68
N THR A 484 -38.51 20.73 -25.47
CA THR A 484 -38.26 20.64 -26.92
C THR A 484 -37.54 21.90 -27.40
N ALA A 485 -36.40 21.77 -28.08
CA ALA A 485 -35.93 22.85 -28.94
C ALA A 485 -36.69 22.72 -30.26
N PHE A 486 -37.51 23.70 -30.63
CA PHE A 486 -38.16 23.71 -31.94
C PHE A 486 -37.74 24.94 -32.72
N TYR A 487 -37.34 24.69 -33.97
CA TYR A 487 -37.90 25.44 -35.09
C TYR A 487 -39.43 25.28 -35.04
N ARG A 488 -40.20 26.38 -34.87
CA ARG A 488 -41.51 26.54 -35.54
C ARG A 488 -42.17 27.92 -35.34
N LYS A 489 -42.34 28.62 -36.47
CA LYS A 489 -43.50 29.44 -36.86
C LYS A 489 -43.29 29.78 -38.36
N GLN A 490 -43.52 28.87 -39.31
CA GLN A 490 -44.83 28.40 -39.79
C GLN A 490 -44.67 27.07 -40.55
N ARG A 491 -45.77 26.31 -40.73
CA ARG A 491 -45.84 25.21 -41.70
C ARG A 491 -45.69 25.80 -43.11
N GLY A 492 -44.64 25.45 -43.86
CA GLY A 492 -44.46 25.95 -45.23
C GLY A 492 -43.45 25.12 -46.00
N VAL A 493 -43.88 24.72 -47.19
CA VAL A 493 -43.15 24.02 -48.25
C VAL A 493 -41.75 24.61 -48.47
N LEU A 494 -40.74 23.75 -48.68
CA LEU A 494 -39.48 24.15 -49.31
C LEU A 494 -39.84 24.66 -50.70
N VAL A 495 -39.82 25.97 -50.91
CA VAL A 495 -39.88 26.55 -52.24
C VAL A 495 -38.65 26.02 -52.98
N GLU A 496 -38.89 25.21 -54.01
CA GLU A 496 -37.90 24.90 -55.04
C GLU A 496 -37.29 26.20 -55.54
N PRO A 497 -36.00 26.23 -55.93
CA PRO A 497 -35.41 27.43 -56.49
C PRO A 497 -36.28 27.85 -57.67
N ALA A 498 -36.92 29.01 -57.57
CA ALA A 498 -37.62 29.59 -58.69
C ALA A 498 -36.61 29.77 -59.82
N ASP A 499 -36.83 29.05 -60.92
CA ASP A 499 -36.20 29.32 -62.19
C ASP A 499 -36.30 30.81 -62.48
N VAL A 500 -35.15 31.46 -62.55
CA VAL A 500 -35.02 32.76 -63.20
C VAL A 500 -35.17 32.49 -64.69
N MET A 501 -36.41 32.45 -65.16
CA MET A 501 -36.72 32.70 -66.56
C MET A 501 -36.66 34.21 -66.80
N GLU A 502 -35.57 34.66 -67.42
CA GLU A 502 -35.55 35.88 -68.21
C GLU A 502 -36.30 35.64 -69.54
N ILE A 503 -37.42 36.33 -69.72
CA ILE A 503 -38.04 36.76 -71.00
C ILE A 503 -38.88 37.99 -70.59
N ASP A 504 -38.73 39.23 -71.07
CA ASP A 504 -38.03 39.88 -72.18
C ASP A 504 -37.21 41.10 -71.70
#